data_AF-A0A0W0YL59-F1
#
_entry.id   AF-A0A0W0YL59-F1
#
_cell.length_a   1.000
_cell.length_b   1.000
_cell.length_c   1.000
_cell.angle_alpha   90.00
_cell.angle_beta   90.00
_cell.angle_gamma   90.00
#
_symmetry.space_group_name_H-M   'P 1'
#
loop_
_entity.id
_entity.type
_entity.pdbx_description
1 polymer ?
#
loop_
_entity_poly.entity_id
_entity_poly.type
_entity_poly.pdbx_seq_one_letter_code
_entity_poly.pdbx_strand_id
1 'polypeptide(L)'
;MNVWERVFTEYLTESCSEHDDASHDLDHFRRVAHTARRIAALEQEIADSLVILAAAYFHDIVSLPKNHPDNNKSSLLAALKAKEILREMGFPEEKLDSVGHAIEAHSFSANKQPETIEAKIVQDSDRMEALGALGIMRTFYVSGRLNREPYDSKDPFAKNRPLDDKQFGLDHFYCKLFKLPELLQTEGGRQLAIKRTDTLHLFVNELAKNLAAGEGEALVLVRACYKAGNEGYALFHHSDPLALQRPLEENRYALDTLLKAEEKPSSFIMPFLSRLYEEIRADENH
;
A
#
# COMPACT_ATOMS: atom_id res chain seq x y z
N MET A 1 15.54 -6.89 14.85
CA MET A 1 15.03 -5.50 14.70
C MET A 1 16.19 -4.53 14.81
N ASN A 2 16.36 -3.64 13.82
CA ASN A 2 17.43 -2.62 13.78
C ASN A 2 17.16 -1.54 14.86
N VAL A 3 18.20 -1.05 15.55
CA VAL A 3 18.06 0.05 16.54
C VAL A 3 17.31 1.24 15.96
N TRP A 4 17.62 1.62 14.71
CA TRP A 4 16.99 2.76 14.05
C TRP A 4 15.51 2.53 13.73
N GLU A 5 15.14 1.30 13.37
CA GLU A 5 13.73 0.94 13.11
C GLU A 5 12.88 1.13 14.36
N ARG A 6 13.42 0.76 15.52
CA ARG A 6 12.78 1.00 16.81
C ARG A 6 12.66 2.50 17.11
N VAL A 7 13.75 3.26 16.95
CA VAL A 7 13.77 4.71 17.18
C VAL A 7 12.76 5.44 16.29
N PHE A 8 12.69 5.11 15.00
CA PHE A 8 11.73 5.73 14.07
C PHE A 8 10.30 5.38 14.44
N THR A 9 10.06 4.11 14.80
CA THR A 9 8.73 3.65 15.23
C THR A 9 8.26 4.37 16.50
N GLU A 10 9.12 4.48 17.51
CA GLU A 10 8.82 5.20 18.76
C GLU A 10 8.49 6.67 18.46
N TYR A 11 9.36 7.35 17.69
CA TYR A 11 9.15 8.75 17.33
C TYR A 11 7.84 9.02 16.57
N LEU A 12 7.54 8.20 15.55
CA LEU A 12 6.33 8.37 14.75
C LEU A 12 5.08 8.03 15.55
N THR A 13 5.15 7.06 16.45
CA THR A 13 4.04 6.74 17.36
C THR A 13 3.72 7.94 18.26
N GLU A 14 4.75 8.58 18.83
CA GLU A 14 4.58 9.76 19.67
C GLU A 14 4.09 10.98 18.86
N SER A 15 4.69 11.23 17.69
CA SER A 15 4.40 12.41 16.86
C SER A 15 3.04 12.34 16.16
N CYS A 16 2.57 11.15 15.80
CA CYS A 16 1.30 10.96 15.11
C CYS A 16 0.12 10.76 16.07
N SER A 17 0.35 10.51 17.37
CA SER A 17 -0.68 10.15 18.37
C SER A 17 -1.89 11.12 18.52
N GLU A 18 -1.87 12.28 17.87
CA GLU A 18 -2.95 13.26 17.90
C GLU A 18 -4.09 13.01 16.87
N HIS A 19 -3.97 12.02 15.96
CA HIS A 19 -5.00 11.72 14.93
C HIS A 19 -5.21 10.20 14.72
N ASP A 20 -6.45 9.76 14.45
CA ASP A 20 -6.79 8.34 14.18
C ASP A 20 -6.02 7.75 12.97
N ASP A 21 -5.64 8.60 12.01
CA ASP A 21 -4.85 8.22 10.82
C ASP A 21 -3.41 7.75 11.16
N ALA A 22 -2.92 8.05 12.36
CA ALA A 22 -1.56 7.73 12.80
C ALA A 22 -1.18 6.25 12.75
N SER A 23 -2.12 5.39 13.15
CA SER A 23 -1.91 3.95 13.15
C SER A 23 -1.82 3.41 11.72
N HIS A 24 -2.62 3.96 10.81
CA HIS A 24 -2.62 3.61 9.40
C HIS A 24 -1.36 4.09 8.68
N ASP A 25 -0.88 5.29 8.99
CA ASP A 25 0.36 5.84 8.45
C ASP A 25 1.58 5.02 8.91
N LEU A 26 1.65 4.67 10.20
CA LEU A 26 2.76 3.85 10.72
C LEU A 26 2.78 2.44 10.11
N ASP A 27 1.62 1.80 9.95
CA ASP A 27 1.54 0.49 9.31
C ASP A 27 1.93 0.57 7.83
N HIS A 28 1.58 1.66 7.13
CA HIS A 28 2.07 1.94 5.78
C HIS A 28 3.61 2.02 5.75
N PHE A 29 4.21 2.85 6.61
CA PHE A 29 5.67 2.99 6.68
C PHE A 29 6.40 1.67 6.95
N ARG A 30 5.88 0.85 7.87
CA ARG A 30 6.42 -0.49 8.16
C ARG A 30 6.37 -1.42 6.94
N ARG A 31 5.24 -1.47 6.23
CA ARG A 31 5.11 -2.32 5.03
C ARG A 31 5.99 -1.85 3.88
N VAL A 32 6.11 -0.54 3.68
CA VAL A 32 7.04 0.05 2.70
C VAL A 32 8.47 -0.32 3.07
N ALA A 33 8.90 -0.12 4.32
CA ALA A 33 10.24 -0.47 4.76
C ALA A 33 10.54 -1.98 4.64
N HIS A 34 9.59 -2.84 4.97
CA HIS A 34 9.71 -4.29 4.79
C HIS A 34 9.87 -4.66 3.31
N THR A 35 9.01 -4.10 2.45
CA THR A 35 9.08 -4.33 1.01
C THR A 35 10.40 -3.81 0.42
N ALA A 36 10.87 -2.65 0.87
CA ALA A 36 12.14 -2.06 0.45
C ALA A 36 13.33 -2.96 0.80
N ARG A 37 13.36 -3.58 1.99
CA ARG A 37 14.38 -4.57 2.36
C ARG A 37 14.35 -5.80 1.46
N ARG A 38 13.16 -6.29 1.11
CA ARG A 38 13.01 -7.45 0.21
C ARG A 38 13.48 -7.13 -1.20
N ILE A 39 13.20 -5.93 -1.71
CA ILE A 39 13.73 -5.46 -2.99
C ILE A 39 15.26 -5.39 -2.91
N ALA A 40 15.80 -4.71 -1.90
CA ALA A 40 17.25 -4.57 -1.71
C ALA A 40 17.99 -5.93 -1.65
N ALA A 41 17.37 -6.96 -1.04
CA ALA A 41 17.94 -8.30 -0.97
C ALA A 41 17.95 -9.06 -2.33
N LEU A 42 17.15 -8.62 -3.30
CA LEU A 42 17.10 -9.18 -4.65
C LEU A 42 18.00 -8.42 -5.64
N GLU A 43 18.45 -7.22 -5.27
CA GLU A 43 19.36 -6.42 -6.09
C GLU A 43 20.80 -6.92 -6.02
N GLN A 44 21.51 -6.79 -7.14
CA GLN A 44 22.95 -7.07 -7.20
C GLN A 44 23.80 -5.89 -6.72
N GLU A 45 23.27 -4.68 -6.86
CA GLU A 45 23.92 -3.45 -6.43
C GLU A 45 23.83 -3.29 -4.91
N ILE A 46 24.93 -2.88 -4.28
CA ILE A 46 24.98 -2.67 -2.83
C ILE A 46 24.27 -1.35 -2.53
N ALA A 47 23.13 -1.43 -1.85
CA ALA A 47 22.39 -0.27 -1.37
C ALA A 47 22.59 -0.06 0.13
N ASP A 48 22.62 1.20 0.57
CA ASP A 48 22.70 1.52 2.00
C ASP A 48 21.36 1.24 2.69
N SER A 49 21.30 0.12 3.42
CA SER A 49 20.08 -0.32 4.12
C SER A 49 19.55 0.70 5.12
N LEU A 50 20.40 1.56 5.67
CA LEU A 50 19.99 2.57 6.64
C LEU A 50 19.36 3.78 5.96
N VAL A 51 19.87 4.16 4.77
CA VAL A 51 19.24 5.18 3.92
C VAL A 51 17.85 4.71 3.48
N ILE A 52 17.75 3.47 2.99
CA ILE A 52 16.47 2.88 2.57
C ILE A 52 15.48 2.87 3.74
N LEU A 53 15.92 2.42 4.92
CA LEU A 53 15.08 2.36 6.11
C LEU A 53 14.55 3.74 6.51
N ALA A 54 15.43 4.74 6.63
CA ALA A 54 15.04 6.08 7.00
C ALA A 54 14.10 6.70 5.96
N ALA A 55 14.44 6.59 4.67
CA ALA A 55 13.59 7.11 3.61
C ALA A 55 12.21 6.46 3.60
N ALA A 56 12.11 5.12 3.75
CA ALA A 56 10.83 4.43 3.80
C ALA A 56 9.95 4.86 4.99
N TYR A 57 10.54 5.16 6.16
CA TYR A 57 9.79 5.60 7.33
C TYR A 57 9.30 7.04 7.27
N PHE A 58 10.00 7.91 6.53
CA PHE A 58 9.72 9.35 6.53
C PHE A 58 9.27 9.90 5.16
N HIS A 59 9.08 9.05 4.14
CA HIS A 59 8.78 9.52 2.77
C HIS A 59 7.53 10.40 2.67
N ASP A 60 6.51 10.12 3.50
CA ASP A 60 5.23 10.82 3.54
C ASP A 60 5.00 11.55 4.87
N ILE A 61 6.06 11.88 5.62
CA ILE A 61 5.97 12.63 6.90
C ILE A 61 5.32 14.02 6.73
N VAL A 62 5.32 14.56 5.51
CA VAL A 62 4.55 15.74 5.13
C VAL A 62 3.68 15.39 3.93
N SER A 63 2.36 15.36 4.14
CA SER A 63 1.37 15.14 3.08
C SER A 63 0.44 16.36 2.97
N LEU A 64 0.46 17.03 1.81
CA LEU A 64 -0.50 18.11 1.53
C LEU A 64 -1.72 17.53 0.82
N PRO A 65 -2.93 18.07 1.02
CA PRO A 65 -4.12 17.62 0.31
C PRO A 65 -3.92 17.64 -1.21
N LYS A 66 -4.50 16.68 -1.93
CA LYS A 66 -4.29 16.54 -3.38
C LYS A 66 -4.66 17.79 -4.20
N ASN A 67 -5.59 18.60 -3.69
CA ASN A 67 -6.06 19.83 -4.31
C ASN A 67 -5.25 21.08 -3.87
N HIS A 68 -4.22 20.90 -3.04
CA HIS A 68 -3.36 21.99 -2.60
C HIS A 68 -2.47 22.45 -3.77
N PRO A 69 -2.33 23.77 -4.01
CA PRO A 69 -1.56 24.30 -5.14
C PRO A 69 -0.08 23.86 -5.12
N ASP A 70 0.46 23.59 -3.92
CA ASP A 70 1.84 23.13 -3.71
C ASP A 70 1.97 21.62 -3.48
N ASN A 71 1.00 20.79 -3.86
CA ASN A 71 1.10 19.32 -3.74
C ASN A 71 2.34 18.75 -4.47
N ASN A 72 2.77 19.39 -5.55
CA ASN A 72 4.03 19.04 -6.23
C ASN A 72 5.29 19.27 -5.37
N LYS A 73 5.20 20.04 -4.27
CA LYS A 73 6.28 20.28 -3.31
C LYS A 73 6.20 19.39 -2.07
N SER A 74 5.15 18.57 -1.91
CA SER A 74 4.99 17.73 -0.72
C SER A 74 6.21 16.85 -0.45
N SER A 75 6.75 16.18 -1.47
CA SER A 75 7.91 15.31 -1.32
C SER A 75 9.20 16.06 -1.01
N LEU A 76 9.36 17.29 -1.51
CA LEU A 76 10.47 18.17 -1.12
C LEU A 76 10.35 18.61 0.34
N LEU A 77 9.15 19.00 0.78
CA LEU A 77 8.89 19.38 2.17
C LEU A 77 9.10 18.17 3.10
N ALA A 78 8.67 16.98 2.70
CA ALA A 78 8.91 15.73 3.43
C ALA A 78 10.41 15.44 3.54
N ALA A 79 11.17 15.59 2.45
CA ALA A 79 12.63 15.40 2.46
C ALA A 79 13.34 16.37 3.41
N LEU A 80 12.99 17.66 3.37
CA LEU A 80 13.55 18.67 4.26
C LEU A 80 13.21 18.37 5.72
N LYS A 81 11.94 18.07 6.00
CA LYS A 81 11.48 17.76 7.36
C LYS A 81 12.12 16.49 7.90
N ALA A 82 12.24 15.45 7.09
CA ALA A 82 12.91 14.21 7.45
C ALA A 82 14.38 14.46 7.82
N LYS A 83 15.10 15.27 7.05
CA LYS A 83 16.50 15.62 7.36
C LYS A 83 16.65 16.37 8.69
N GLU A 84 15.72 17.27 9.02
CA GLU A 84 15.70 17.95 10.32
C GLU A 84 15.52 16.95 11.46
N ILE A 85 14.47 16.13 11.37
CA ILE A 85 14.12 15.12 12.38
C ILE A 85 15.28 14.14 12.59
N LEU A 86 15.81 13.57 11.50
CA LEU A 86 16.89 12.58 11.57
C LEU A 86 18.18 13.17 12.17
N ARG A 87 18.49 14.43 11.86
CA ARG A 87 19.64 15.11 12.47
C ARG A 87 19.46 15.28 13.98
N GLU A 88 18.28 15.68 14.44
CA GLU A 88 17.97 15.80 15.86
C GLU A 88 18.06 14.47 16.62
N MET A 89 17.75 13.36 15.94
CA MET A 89 17.90 11.99 16.47
C MET A 89 19.36 11.49 16.49
N GLY A 90 20.32 12.25 15.95
CA GLY A 90 21.71 11.80 15.82
C GLY A 90 21.95 10.78 14.72
N PHE A 91 21.11 10.77 13.67
CA PHE A 91 21.34 9.96 12.47
C PHE A 91 22.65 10.37 11.77
N PRO A 92 23.38 9.44 11.12
CA PRO A 92 24.65 9.78 10.48
C PRO A 92 24.51 10.90 9.44
N GLU A 93 25.21 12.01 9.65
CA GLU A 93 25.08 13.24 8.82
C GLU A 93 25.42 12.96 7.36
N GLU A 94 26.40 12.09 7.10
CA GLU A 94 26.85 11.71 5.76
C GLU A 94 25.77 10.98 4.94
N LYS A 95 24.70 10.48 5.57
CA LYS A 95 23.60 9.76 4.93
C LYS A 95 22.37 10.64 4.65
N LEU A 96 22.29 11.82 5.26
CA LEU A 96 21.09 12.66 5.21
C LEU A 96 20.75 13.15 3.81
N ASP A 97 21.75 13.41 2.96
CA ASP A 97 21.52 13.82 1.57
C ASP A 97 20.92 12.68 0.74
N SER A 98 21.43 11.46 0.90
CA SER A 98 20.87 10.28 0.22
C SER A 98 19.44 9.98 0.68
N VAL A 99 19.15 10.13 1.98
CA VAL A 99 17.77 10.01 2.51
C VAL A 99 16.87 11.07 1.91
N GLY A 100 17.30 12.33 1.92
CA GLY A 100 16.54 13.43 1.34
C GLY A 100 16.23 13.21 -0.14
N HIS A 101 17.21 12.76 -0.93
CA HIS A 101 17.01 12.43 -2.34
C HIS A 101 16.01 11.27 -2.53
N ALA A 102 16.13 10.19 -1.76
CA ALA A 102 15.21 9.06 -1.85
C ALA A 102 13.75 9.45 -1.52
N ILE A 103 13.57 10.27 -0.48
CA ILE A 103 12.25 10.82 -0.11
C ILE A 103 11.74 11.77 -1.20
N GLU A 104 12.58 12.64 -1.74
CA GLU A 104 12.10 13.61 -2.74
C GLU A 104 11.70 12.92 -4.05
N ALA A 105 12.44 11.89 -4.46
CA ALA A 105 12.25 11.19 -5.74
C ALA A 105 11.16 10.10 -5.71
N HIS A 106 10.60 9.72 -4.55
CA HIS A 106 9.64 8.61 -4.49
C HIS A 106 8.31 8.94 -5.18
N SER A 107 7.84 10.19 -5.08
CA SER A 107 6.49 10.58 -5.50
C SER A 107 6.35 10.76 -7.01
N PHE A 108 5.20 10.31 -7.54
CA PHE A 108 4.79 10.59 -8.92
C PHE A 108 4.57 12.09 -9.18
N SER A 109 4.10 12.87 -8.20
CA SER A 109 3.74 14.28 -8.39
C SER A 109 4.97 15.19 -8.52
N ALA A 110 6.10 14.78 -7.92
CA ALA A 110 7.36 15.51 -8.01
C ALA A 110 8.02 15.38 -9.40
N ASN A 111 7.67 14.34 -10.16
CA ASN A 111 8.24 14.02 -11.49
C ASN A 111 9.79 14.03 -11.51
N LYS A 112 10.41 13.68 -10.38
CA LYS A 112 11.86 13.54 -10.25
C LYS A 112 12.25 12.09 -10.51
N GLN A 113 13.28 11.89 -11.33
CA GLN A 113 13.80 10.56 -11.61
C GLN A 113 14.70 10.12 -10.44
N PRO A 114 14.49 8.91 -9.88
CA PRO A 114 15.36 8.41 -8.81
C PRO A 114 16.72 8.03 -9.38
N GLU A 115 17.77 8.74 -8.96
CA GLU A 115 19.14 8.56 -9.47
C GLU A 115 19.86 7.39 -8.81
N THR A 116 19.78 7.27 -7.48
CA THR A 116 20.46 6.24 -6.68
C THR A 116 19.64 4.97 -6.53
N ILE A 117 20.31 3.85 -6.24
CA ILE A 117 19.65 2.56 -6.00
C ILE A 117 18.70 2.63 -4.80
N GLU A 118 19.02 3.36 -3.74
CA GLU A 118 18.15 3.54 -2.57
C GLU A 118 16.86 4.28 -2.95
N ALA A 119 16.96 5.35 -3.75
CA ALA A 119 15.80 6.10 -4.20
C ALA A 119 14.88 5.25 -5.09
N LYS A 120 15.47 4.42 -5.96
CA LYS A 120 14.73 3.47 -6.81
C LYS A 120 14.01 2.41 -5.97
N ILE A 121 14.70 1.85 -4.97
CA ILE A 121 14.13 0.85 -4.05
C ILE A 121 12.96 1.43 -3.26
N VAL A 122 13.13 2.64 -2.69
CA VAL A 122 12.07 3.29 -1.90
C VAL A 122 10.87 3.60 -2.78
N GLN A 123 11.10 4.19 -3.97
CA GLN A 123 10.04 4.45 -4.95
C GLN A 123 9.27 3.17 -5.31
N ASP A 124 9.98 2.08 -5.62
CA ASP A 124 9.36 0.81 -6.00
C ASP A 124 8.59 0.19 -4.83
N SER A 125 9.12 0.27 -3.61
CA SER A 125 8.47 -0.28 -2.41
C SER A 125 7.15 0.42 -2.07
N ASP A 126 7.09 1.74 -2.21
CA ASP A 126 5.85 2.50 -1.99
C ASP A 126 4.81 2.18 -3.09
N ARG A 127 5.24 2.16 -4.35
CA ARG A 127 4.38 1.76 -5.47
C ARG A 127 3.83 0.35 -5.32
N MET A 128 4.60 -0.56 -4.72
CA MET A 128 4.20 -1.95 -4.49
C MET A 128 2.94 -2.09 -3.62
N GLU A 129 2.63 -1.12 -2.75
CA GLU A 129 1.41 -1.10 -1.91
C GLU A 129 0.12 -1.02 -2.74
N ALA A 130 0.21 -0.59 -4.00
CA ALA A 130 -0.92 -0.56 -4.92
C ALA A 130 -1.22 -1.94 -5.55
N LEU A 131 -0.33 -2.92 -5.40
CA LEU A 131 -0.48 -4.27 -5.97
C LEU A 131 -0.82 -5.29 -4.88
N GLY A 132 -1.14 -6.52 -5.29
CA GLY A 132 -1.35 -7.61 -4.36
C GLY A 132 -2.75 -7.62 -3.73
N ALA A 133 -2.91 -8.41 -2.69
CA ALA A 133 -4.17 -8.53 -1.95
C ALA A 133 -4.54 -7.21 -1.25
N LEU A 134 -3.56 -6.54 -0.65
CA LEU A 134 -3.75 -5.23 -0.04
C LEU A 134 -4.14 -4.17 -1.09
N GLY A 135 -3.49 -4.18 -2.25
CA GLY A 135 -3.83 -3.30 -3.37
C GLY A 135 -5.27 -3.44 -3.86
N ILE A 136 -5.78 -4.68 -3.92
CA ILE A 136 -7.20 -4.96 -4.23
C ILE A 136 -8.11 -4.31 -3.20
N MET A 137 -7.87 -4.58 -1.91
CA MET A 137 -8.70 -4.03 -0.82
C MET A 137 -8.69 -2.50 -0.83
N ARG A 138 -7.50 -1.89 -0.96
CA ARG A 138 -7.32 -0.43 -1.01
C ARG A 138 -8.04 0.19 -2.20
N THR A 139 -8.04 -0.45 -3.36
CA THR A 139 -8.71 0.08 -4.56
C THR A 139 -10.21 0.30 -4.32
N PHE A 140 -10.90 -0.69 -3.76
CA PHE A 140 -12.33 -0.57 -3.47
C PHE A 140 -12.62 0.30 -2.25
N TYR A 141 -11.75 0.28 -1.24
CA TYR A 141 -11.84 1.19 -0.10
C TYR A 141 -11.76 2.67 -0.51
N VAL A 142 -10.75 3.02 -1.31
CA VAL A 142 -10.58 4.38 -1.83
C VAL A 142 -11.73 4.75 -2.78
N SER A 143 -12.25 3.79 -3.54
CA SER A 143 -13.46 4.02 -4.36
C SER A 143 -14.63 4.46 -3.50
N GLY A 144 -14.88 3.81 -2.35
CA GLY A 144 -15.88 4.23 -1.37
C GLY A 144 -15.59 5.63 -0.80
N ARG A 145 -14.37 5.87 -0.32
CA ARG A 145 -13.97 7.19 0.21
C ARG A 145 -14.17 8.34 -0.78
N LEU A 146 -14.04 8.06 -2.08
CA LEU A 146 -14.17 9.03 -3.16
C LEU A 146 -15.56 9.02 -3.81
N ASN A 147 -16.50 8.24 -3.29
CA ASN A 147 -17.85 8.05 -3.84
C ASN A 147 -17.83 7.69 -5.33
N ARG A 148 -16.93 6.77 -5.70
CA ARG A 148 -16.77 6.19 -7.04
C ARG A 148 -17.30 4.77 -7.01
N GLU A 149 -18.12 4.40 -7.99
CA GLU A 149 -18.66 3.05 -8.03
C GLU A 149 -17.54 2.00 -8.12
N PRO A 150 -17.66 0.83 -7.47
CA PRO A 150 -16.62 -0.19 -7.54
C PRO A 150 -16.42 -0.71 -8.98
N TYR A 151 -17.49 -0.73 -9.79
CA TYR A 151 -17.49 -1.06 -11.20
C TYR A 151 -18.81 -0.60 -11.85
N ASP A 152 -18.87 -0.53 -13.17
CA ASP A 152 -20.12 -0.24 -13.90
C ASP A 152 -21.08 -1.44 -13.82
N SER A 153 -22.35 -1.19 -13.52
CA SER A 153 -23.35 -2.25 -13.32
C SER A 153 -23.76 -3.02 -14.58
N LYS A 154 -23.56 -2.42 -15.78
CA LYS A 154 -23.92 -3.02 -17.07
C LYS A 154 -22.70 -3.56 -17.81
N ASP A 155 -21.55 -2.94 -17.65
CA ASP A 155 -20.29 -3.30 -18.26
C ASP A 155 -19.11 -3.18 -17.26
N PRO A 156 -19.02 -4.09 -16.26
CA PRO A 156 -18.00 -4.03 -15.22
C PRO A 156 -16.56 -4.01 -15.76
N PHE A 157 -16.32 -4.65 -16.91
CA PHE A 157 -14.99 -4.82 -17.50
C PHE A 157 -14.75 -3.91 -18.72
N ALA A 158 -15.57 -2.88 -18.91
CA ALA A 158 -15.42 -1.88 -19.97
C ALA A 158 -15.24 -2.48 -21.38
N LYS A 159 -16.01 -3.50 -21.73
CA LYS A 159 -15.94 -4.14 -23.07
C LYS A 159 -16.52 -3.27 -24.18
N ASN A 160 -17.50 -2.43 -23.85
CA ASN A 160 -18.27 -1.59 -24.77
C ASN A 160 -18.22 -0.09 -24.41
N ARG A 161 -17.34 0.29 -23.49
CA ARG A 161 -17.11 1.69 -23.06
C ARG A 161 -15.61 1.93 -22.86
N PRO A 162 -15.13 3.19 -22.92
CA PRO A 162 -13.77 3.50 -22.50
C PRO A 162 -13.59 3.22 -21.00
N LEU A 163 -12.35 2.96 -20.59
CA LEU A 163 -11.96 2.89 -19.19
C LEU A 163 -12.04 4.30 -18.55
N ASP A 164 -12.61 4.37 -17.35
CA ASP A 164 -12.70 5.58 -16.53
C ASP A 164 -12.45 5.24 -15.05
N ASP A 165 -11.18 5.36 -14.63
CA ASP A 165 -10.77 5.10 -13.25
C ASP A 165 -11.07 6.26 -12.28
N LYS A 166 -11.66 7.36 -12.78
CA LYS A 166 -12.25 8.42 -11.94
C LYS A 166 -13.68 8.08 -11.54
N GLN A 167 -14.36 7.23 -12.31
CA GLN A 167 -15.72 6.80 -12.02
C GLN A 167 -15.78 5.39 -11.44
N PHE A 168 -14.91 4.47 -11.89
CA PHE A 168 -14.98 3.05 -11.56
C PHE A 168 -13.69 2.51 -10.95
N GLY A 169 -13.80 1.85 -9.79
CA GLY A 169 -12.66 1.24 -9.09
C GLY A 169 -12.00 0.12 -9.91
N LEU A 170 -12.78 -0.75 -10.53
CA LEU A 170 -12.27 -1.88 -11.33
C LEU A 170 -11.49 -1.42 -12.57
N ASP A 171 -11.88 -0.30 -13.18
CA ASP A 171 -11.16 0.28 -14.31
C ASP A 171 -9.73 0.69 -13.93
N HIS A 172 -9.49 1.05 -12.66
CA HIS A 172 -8.17 1.41 -12.15
C HIS A 172 -7.14 0.29 -12.31
N PHE A 173 -7.59 -0.97 -12.27
CA PHE A 173 -6.73 -2.12 -12.51
C PHE A 173 -6.09 -2.06 -13.90
N TYR A 174 -6.90 -1.77 -14.92
CA TYR A 174 -6.47 -1.69 -16.32
C TYR A 174 -5.80 -0.37 -16.68
N CYS A 175 -6.26 0.73 -16.09
CA CYS A 175 -5.66 2.04 -16.30
C CYS A 175 -4.24 2.10 -15.74
N LYS A 176 -4.03 1.56 -14.53
CA LYS A 176 -2.80 1.75 -13.75
C LYS A 176 -2.18 0.45 -13.23
N LEU A 177 -2.90 -0.35 -12.43
CA LEU A 177 -2.25 -1.39 -11.61
C LEU A 177 -1.53 -2.46 -12.44
N PHE A 178 -2.14 -2.95 -13.52
CA PHE A 178 -1.52 -3.95 -14.40
C PHE A 178 -0.29 -3.43 -15.15
N LYS A 179 -0.14 -2.12 -15.29
CA LYS A 179 1.03 -1.49 -15.95
C LYS A 179 2.15 -1.18 -14.97
N LEU A 180 1.86 -1.20 -13.67
CA LEU A 180 2.81 -0.76 -12.65
C LEU A 180 4.12 -1.56 -12.63
N PRO A 181 4.14 -2.91 -12.85
CA PRO A 181 5.41 -3.65 -12.91
C PRO A 181 6.39 -3.10 -13.95
N GLU A 182 5.90 -2.62 -15.09
CA GLU A 182 6.75 -2.05 -16.16
C GLU A 182 7.31 -0.67 -15.79
N LEU A 183 6.70 0.00 -14.82
CA LEU A 183 7.09 1.33 -14.33
C LEU A 183 8.03 1.28 -13.12
N LEU A 184 8.38 0.07 -12.66
CA LEU A 184 9.32 -0.11 -11.55
C LEU A 184 10.77 -0.01 -12.01
N GLN A 185 11.58 0.62 -11.17
CA GLN A 185 12.95 0.99 -11.48
C GLN A 185 13.92 -0.17 -11.32
N THR A 186 13.70 -1.01 -10.32
CA THR A 186 14.58 -2.08 -9.86
C THR A 186 14.15 -3.44 -10.40
N GLU A 187 15.10 -4.36 -10.57
CA GLU A 187 14.79 -5.70 -11.09
C GLU A 187 14.10 -6.57 -10.03
N GLY A 188 14.57 -6.51 -8.78
CA GLY A 188 13.94 -7.10 -7.62
C GLY A 188 12.53 -6.56 -7.36
N GLY A 189 12.32 -5.26 -7.59
CA GLY A 189 11.00 -4.64 -7.58
C GLY A 189 10.09 -5.28 -8.63
N ARG A 190 10.53 -5.36 -9.89
CA ARG A 190 9.75 -6.02 -10.95
C ARG A 190 9.39 -7.47 -10.61
N GLN A 191 10.34 -8.25 -10.10
CA GLN A 191 10.10 -9.65 -9.72
C GLN A 191 9.04 -9.79 -8.63
N LEU A 192 9.04 -8.93 -7.61
CA LEU A 192 8.01 -8.93 -6.57
C LEU A 192 6.66 -8.43 -7.11
N ALA A 193 6.68 -7.41 -7.97
CA ALA A 193 5.49 -6.84 -8.56
C ALA A 193 4.75 -7.82 -9.47
N ILE A 194 5.47 -8.66 -10.23
CA ILE A 194 4.86 -9.73 -11.04
C ILE A 194 4.02 -10.66 -10.15
N LYS A 195 4.59 -11.14 -9.04
CA LYS A 195 3.86 -12.02 -8.09
C LYS A 195 2.62 -11.36 -7.50
N ARG A 196 2.72 -10.07 -7.15
CA ARG A 196 1.57 -9.29 -6.64
C ARG A 196 0.54 -8.99 -7.73
N THR A 197 0.96 -8.84 -8.98
CA THR A 197 0.09 -8.63 -10.14
C THR A 197 -0.67 -9.90 -10.52
N ASP A 198 -0.07 -11.08 -10.34
CA ASP A 198 -0.78 -12.35 -10.47
C ASP A 198 -1.98 -12.44 -9.52
N THR A 199 -1.84 -11.93 -8.29
CA THR A 199 -2.96 -11.82 -7.34
C THR A 199 -4.09 -10.96 -7.90
N LEU A 200 -3.77 -9.84 -8.56
CA LEU A 200 -4.76 -8.97 -9.20
C LEU A 200 -5.51 -9.71 -10.32
N HIS A 201 -4.80 -10.44 -11.18
CA HIS A 201 -5.42 -11.22 -12.25
C HIS A 201 -6.32 -12.34 -11.71
N LEU A 202 -5.86 -13.07 -10.69
CA LEU A 202 -6.66 -14.10 -10.04
C LEU A 202 -7.95 -13.53 -9.46
N PHE A 203 -7.86 -12.38 -8.78
CA PHE A 203 -9.03 -11.69 -8.24
C PHE A 203 -9.99 -11.22 -9.34
N VAL A 204 -9.51 -10.59 -10.40
CA VAL A 204 -10.35 -10.12 -11.52
C VAL A 204 -11.09 -11.30 -12.18
N ASN A 205 -10.41 -12.42 -12.39
CA ASN A 205 -11.01 -13.63 -12.94
C ASN A 205 -12.10 -14.21 -12.01
N GLU A 206 -11.86 -14.20 -10.71
CA GLU A 206 -12.85 -14.68 -9.74
C GLU A 206 -14.04 -13.73 -9.62
N LEU A 207 -13.80 -12.42 -9.62
CA LEU A 207 -14.84 -11.40 -9.63
C LEU A 207 -15.75 -11.54 -10.86
N ALA A 208 -15.19 -11.84 -12.03
CA ALA A 208 -15.98 -12.08 -13.24
C ALA A 208 -16.97 -13.25 -13.08
N LYS A 209 -16.54 -14.35 -12.45
CA LYS A 209 -17.42 -15.50 -12.17
C LYS A 209 -18.51 -15.11 -11.16
N ASN A 210 -18.12 -14.43 -10.08
CA ASN A 210 -19.05 -14.05 -9.01
C ASN A 210 -20.10 -13.03 -9.48
N LEU A 211 -19.73 -12.10 -10.37
CA LEU A 211 -20.68 -11.19 -11.00
C LEU A 211 -21.68 -11.93 -11.89
N ALA A 212 -21.25 -12.97 -12.62
CA ALA A 212 -22.15 -13.79 -13.43
C ALA A 212 -23.11 -14.64 -12.58
N ALA A 213 -22.65 -15.13 -11.43
CA ALA A 213 -23.47 -15.89 -10.49
C ALA A 213 -24.36 -15.01 -9.60
N GLY A 214 -24.00 -13.75 -9.39
CA GLY A 214 -24.66 -12.81 -8.47
C GLY A 214 -24.22 -12.94 -7.00
N GLU A 215 -23.31 -13.86 -6.71
CA GLU A 215 -22.80 -14.19 -5.38
C GLU A 215 -21.34 -14.64 -5.43
N GLY A 216 -20.68 -14.70 -4.28
CA GLY A 216 -19.31 -15.21 -4.14
C GLY A 216 -18.37 -14.25 -3.43
N GLU A 217 -17.26 -14.79 -2.92
CA GLU A 217 -16.40 -14.10 -1.94
C GLU A 217 -15.65 -12.90 -2.52
N ALA A 218 -15.21 -12.95 -3.79
CA ALA A 218 -14.59 -11.78 -4.41
C ALA A 218 -15.58 -10.60 -4.50
N LEU A 219 -16.87 -10.88 -4.66
CA LEU A 219 -17.92 -9.86 -4.64
C LEU A 219 -18.20 -9.37 -3.21
N VAL A 220 -18.17 -10.26 -2.22
CA VAL A 220 -18.24 -9.89 -0.79
C VAL A 220 -17.07 -8.99 -0.40
N LEU A 221 -15.85 -9.32 -0.82
CA LEU A 221 -14.65 -8.51 -0.60
C LEU A 221 -14.81 -7.09 -1.15
N VAL A 222 -15.25 -6.96 -2.41
CA VAL A 222 -15.50 -5.66 -3.04
C VAL A 222 -16.50 -4.85 -2.23
N ARG A 223 -17.64 -5.45 -1.89
CA ARG A 223 -18.72 -4.78 -1.14
C ARG A 223 -18.26 -4.37 0.26
N ALA A 224 -17.54 -5.24 0.97
CA ALA A 224 -17.03 -4.96 2.31
C ALA A 224 -16.02 -3.81 2.29
N CYS A 225 -15.04 -3.84 1.37
CA CYS A 225 -14.05 -2.76 1.24
C CYS A 225 -14.70 -1.44 0.82
N TYR A 226 -15.62 -1.48 -0.15
CA TYR A 226 -16.35 -0.29 -0.61
C TYR A 226 -17.21 0.33 0.50
N LYS A 227 -17.97 -0.50 1.21
CA LYS A 227 -18.77 -0.08 2.38
C LYS A 227 -17.88 0.55 3.45
N ALA A 228 -16.76 -0.09 3.79
CA ALA A 228 -15.82 0.45 4.76
C ALA A 228 -15.29 1.83 4.34
N GLY A 229 -14.99 2.03 3.06
CA GLY A 229 -14.62 3.33 2.52
C GLY A 229 -15.72 4.38 2.69
N ASN A 230 -16.97 4.05 2.36
CA ASN A 230 -18.11 4.96 2.51
C ASN A 230 -18.39 5.33 3.97
N GLU A 231 -18.30 4.36 4.87
CA GLU A 231 -18.68 4.50 6.28
C GLU A 231 -17.51 4.96 7.18
N GLY A 232 -16.30 5.06 6.62
CA GLY A 232 -15.10 5.47 7.36
C GLY A 232 -14.56 4.39 8.30
N TYR A 233 -14.85 3.12 8.01
CA TYR A 233 -14.28 1.98 8.74
C TYR A 233 -12.86 1.69 8.28
N ALA A 234 -12.14 0.85 9.02
CA ALA A 234 -10.82 0.40 8.63
C ALA A 234 -10.90 -0.86 7.73
N LEU A 235 -9.84 -1.14 6.97
CA LEU A 235 -9.78 -2.37 6.17
C LEU A 235 -9.64 -3.61 7.05
N PHE A 236 -8.84 -3.52 8.12
CA PHE A 236 -8.58 -4.57 9.09
C PHE A 236 -8.04 -3.95 10.39
N HIS A 237 -8.09 -4.71 11.48
CA HIS A 237 -7.51 -4.28 12.75
C HIS A 237 -5.97 -4.29 12.67
N HIS A 238 -5.31 -3.24 13.16
CA HIS A 238 -3.85 -3.09 13.04
C HIS A 238 -3.05 -4.23 13.72
N SER A 239 -3.32 -4.56 14.99
CA SER A 239 -2.61 -5.63 15.70
C SER A 239 -3.10 -7.06 15.44
N ASP A 240 -4.35 -7.23 15.01
CA ASP A 240 -4.94 -8.55 14.77
C ASP A 240 -5.82 -8.56 13.50
N PRO A 241 -5.20 -8.45 12.30
CA PRO A 241 -5.93 -8.33 11.05
C PRO A 241 -6.86 -9.50 10.78
N LEU A 242 -6.46 -10.73 11.15
CA LEU A 242 -7.22 -11.96 10.94
C LEU A 242 -8.15 -12.33 12.11
N ALA A 243 -8.30 -11.44 13.10
CA ALA A 243 -9.16 -11.63 14.27
C ALA A 243 -8.91 -12.95 15.02
N LEU A 244 -7.64 -13.35 15.18
CA LEU A 244 -7.28 -14.62 15.85
C LEU A 244 -7.47 -14.56 17.38
N GLN A 245 -7.46 -13.36 17.96
CA GLN A 245 -7.52 -13.12 19.41
C GLN A 245 -8.68 -12.19 19.83
N ARG A 246 -9.52 -11.77 18.88
CA ARG A 246 -10.66 -10.87 19.12
C ARG A 246 -11.92 -11.37 18.39
N PRO A 247 -13.12 -10.97 18.81
CA PRO A 247 -14.32 -11.24 18.03
C PRO A 247 -14.32 -10.45 16.70
N LEU A 248 -15.09 -10.95 15.73
CA LEU A 248 -15.31 -10.25 14.45
C LEU A 248 -16.19 -9.01 14.66
N GLU A 249 -15.75 -7.88 14.12
CA GLU A 249 -16.37 -6.55 14.17
C GLU A 249 -16.66 -6.05 12.74
N GLU A 250 -17.65 -6.63 12.06
CA GLU A 250 -17.97 -6.38 10.64
C GLU A 250 -18.34 -4.92 10.29
N ASN A 251 -18.76 -4.14 11.29
CA ASN A 251 -19.06 -2.70 11.13
C ASN A 251 -17.89 -1.82 11.57
N ARG A 252 -16.68 -2.38 11.60
CA ARG A 252 -15.46 -1.68 11.96
C ARG A 252 -14.29 -2.07 11.06
N TYR A 253 -14.27 -3.33 10.60
CA TYR A 253 -13.23 -3.87 9.74
C TYR A 253 -13.82 -4.59 8.54
N ALA A 254 -13.42 -4.18 7.33
CA ALA A 254 -13.87 -4.83 6.08
C ALA A 254 -13.50 -6.31 6.01
N LEU A 255 -12.30 -6.66 6.50
CA LEU A 255 -11.80 -8.03 6.49
C LEU A 255 -12.63 -8.96 7.37
N ASP A 256 -13.22 -8.46 8.46
CA ASP A 256 -14.05 -9.27 9.36
C ASP A 256 -15.36 -9.71 8.70
N THR A 257 -15.94 -8.87 7.82
CA THR A 257 -17.09 -9.25 6.99
C THR A 257 -16.75 -10.44 6.08
N LEU A 258 -15.53 -10.44 5.54
CA LEU A 258 -15.06 -11.52 4.68
C LEU A 258 -14.82 -12.80 5.47
N LEU A 259 -14.15 -12.71 6.63
CA LEU A 259 -13.90 -13.85 7.53
C LEU A 259 -15.20 -14.49 8.04
N LYS A 260 -16.24 -13.69 8.29
CA LYS A 260 -17.54 -14.24 8.69
C LYS A 260 -18.28 -14.93 7.55
N ALA A 261 -18.14 -14.44 6.32
CA ALA A 261 -18.76 -15.05 5.14
C ALA A 261 -18.17 -16.45 4.85
N GLU A 262 -17.05 -16.82 5.47
CA GLU A 262 -16.47 -18.16 5.42
C GLU A 262 -17.28 -19.17 6.24
N GLU A 263 -18.39 -19.68 5.70
CA GLU A 263 -18.99 -20.91 6.24
C GLU A 263 -18.21 -22.18 5.81
N LYS A 264 -17.45 -22.11 4.70
CA LYS A 264 -16.52 -23.14 4.20
C LYS A 264 -15.38 -22.51 3.39
N PRO A 265 -14.11 -22.95 3.53
CA PRO A 265 -12.99 -22.40 2.79
C PRO A 265 -13.11 -22.69 1.28
N SER A 266 -13.15 -21.65 0.45
CA SER A 266 -13.11 -21.78 -1.01
C SER A 266 -11.68 -21.85 -1.56
N SER A 267 -11.57 -22.19 -2.84
CA SER A 267 -10.32 -22.15 -3.59
C SER A 267 -9.78 -20.74 -3.86
N PHE A 268 -10.55 -19.69 -3.58
CA PHE A 268 -10.15 -18.29 -3.77
C PHE A 268 -9.72 -17.63 -2.47
N ILE A 269 -10.55 -17.72 -1.42
CA ILE A 269 -10.38 -16.88 -0.23
C ILE A 269 -9.15 -17.26 0.59
N MET A 270 -8.89 -18.55 0.79
CA MET A 270 -7.74 -18.99 1.58
C MET A 270 -6.39 -18.57 0.95
N PRO A 271 -6.16 -18.77 -0.37
CA PRO A 271 -4.99 -18.19 -1.04
C PRO A 271 -4.92 -16.67 -0.96
N PHE A 272 -6.06 -15.97 -1.03
CA PHE A 272 -6.11 -14.52 -0.92
C PHE A 272 -5.69 -14.05 0.47
N LEU A 273 -6.25 -14.63 1.54
CA LEU A 273 -5.89 -14.31 2.93
C LEU A 273 -4.43 -14.64 3.23
N SER A 274 -3.91 -15.76 2.72
CA SER A 274 -2.49 -16.11 2.87
C SER A 274 -1.59 -15.03 2.25
N ARG A 275 -1.90 -14.58 1.02
CA ARG A 275 -1.13 -13.52 0.34
C ARG A 275 -1.26 -12.18 1.06
N LEU A 276 -2.46 -11.83 1.51
CA LEU A 276 -2.69 -10.62 2.30
C LEU A 276 -1.85 -10.64 3.57
N TYR A 277 -1.82 -11.79 4.26
CA TYR A 277 -1.07 -11.95 5.49
C TYR A 277 0.44 -11.79 5.28
N GLU A 278 0.97 -12.35 4.19
CA GLU A 278 2.37 -12.16 3.79
C GLU A 278 2.70 -10.70 3.42
N GLU A 279 1.71 -9.96 2.91
CA GLU A 279 1.88 -8.54 2.55
C GLU A 279 1.82 -7.61 3.78
N ILE A 280 1.00 -7.94 4.79
CA ILE A 280 0.82 -7.10 5.98
C ILE A 280 1.77 -7.41 7.13
N ARG A 281 2.22 -8.66 7.31
CA ARG A 281 3.16 -9.02 8.38
C ARG A 281 4.59 -8.69 7.98
N ALA A 282 4.99 -7.45 8.27
CA ALA A 282 6.35 -6.95 8.10
C ALA A 282 7.40 -7.57 9.06
N ASP A 283 6.97 -8.19 10.17
CA ASP A 283 7.84 -8.41 11.33
C ASP A 283 8.22 -9.87 11.67
N GLU A 284 7.73 -10.90 10.96
CA GLU A 284 7.84 -12.29 11.46
C GLU A 284 8.75 -13.27 10.72
N ASN A 285 9.42 -12.85 9.66
CA ASN A 285 10.48 -13.66 9.06
C ASN A 285 11.78 -12.88 9.12
N HIS A 286 12.47 -12.97 10.26
CA HIS A 286 13.93 -13.14 10.49
C HIS A 286 14.28 -12.80 11.95
#